data_AF-A0A377CHV4-F1
#
_entry.id   AF-A0A377CHV4-F1
#
_cell.length_a   1.000
_cell.length_b   1.000
_cell.length_c   1.000
_cell.angle_alpha   90.00
_cell.angle_beta   90.00
_cell.angle_gamma   90.00
#
_symmetry.space_group_name_H-M   'P 1'
#
loop_
_entity.id
_entity.type
_entity.pdbx_description
1 polymer ?
#
loop_
_entity_poly.entity_id
_entity_poly.type
_entity_poly.pdbx_seq_one_letter_code
_entity_poly.pdbx_strand_id
1 'polypeptide(L)'
;MKKRIPTLLATMIATALYSQQGLAADLASQCMLGVPSYDRPLVQGDTNDLPVTINADHAKGDYPDDAVFTGSVDIMQGNSRLQADEVQLHQKEAPGQPEPVRTVDALGNVHYDDNQVILKGPKGWANLNTKDTNVWEGDYQMVGRQGRGKADLMKQRGENRYTILDNGSFTSCLPGSDTWSVVGSEIIHDREEQVAEIWNARFKVGPYRSFIAPICSCRWVTNVALVS
;
A
#
# COMPACT_ATOMS: atom_id res chain seq x y z
N MET A 1 67.36 9.28 26.51
CA MET A 1 66.45 9.32 25.32
C MET A 1 65.94 7.91 25.02
N LYS A 2 64.71 7.80 24.48
CA LYS A 2 64.10 6.64 23.79
C LYS A 2 63.53 5.46 24.61
N LYS A 3 62.38 5.60 25.27
CA LYS A 3 61.44 4.46 25.58
C LYS A 3 59.94 4.83 25.77
N ARG A 4 59.46 6.02 25.35
CA ARG A 4 58.04 6.45 25.59
C ARG A 4 57.16 6.59 24.34
N ILE A 5 57.71 6.36 23.16
CA ILE A 5 56.99 6.51 21.89
C ILE A 5 56.13 5.27 21.51
N PRO A 6 56.53 4.00 21.77
CA PRO A 6 55.75 2.86 21.27
C PRO A 6 54.44 2.64 22.04
N THR A 7 54.32 3.11 23.28
CA THR A 7 53.13 2.95 24.11
C THR A 7 51.98 3.89 23.71
N LEU A 8 52.29 5.09 23.20
CA LEU A 8 51.28 6.06 22.75
C LEU A 8 50.64 5.67 21.41
N LEU A 9 51.38 5.00 20.53
CA LEU A 9 50.84 4.51 19.26
C LEU A 9 49.87 3.33 19.47
N ALA A 10 50.18 2.43 20.39
CA ALA A 10 49.34 1.26 20.68
C ALA A 10 47.96 1.67 21.24
N THR A 11 47.90 2.72 22.05
CA THR A 11 46.63 3.24 22.59
C THR A 11 45.76 3.94 21.55
N MET A 12 46.35 4.64 20.57
CA MET A 12 45.61 5.30 19.48
C MET A 12 44.96 4.30 18.51
N ILE A 13 45.62 3.17 18.25
CA ILE A 13 45.09 2.09 17.40
C ILE A 13 43.94 1.37 18.09
N ALA A 14 44.03 1.18 19.42
CA ALA A 14 42.94 0.59 20.20
C ALA A 14 41.69 1.49 20.16
N THR A 15 41.81 2.81 20.32
CA THR A 15 40.65 3.71 20.25
C THR A 15 40.00 3.78 18.86
N ALA A 16 40.76 3.61 17.77
CA ALA A 16 40.21 3.58 16.41
C ALA A 16 39.50 2.26 16.07
N LEU A 17 39.95 1.14 16.67
CA LEU A 17 39.30 -0.17 16.51
C LEU A 17 38.06 -0.34 17.40
N TYR A 18 38.03 0.32 18.57
CA TYR A 18 36.86 0.31 19.46
C TYR A 18 35.80 1.36 19.10
N SER A 19 36.11 2.37 18.26
CA SER A 19 35.13 3.37 17.84
C SER A 19 34.17 2.91 16.73
N GLN A 20 34.32 1.69 16.19
CA GLN A 20 33.43 1.18 15.14
C GLN A 20 32.13 0.53 15.64
N GLN A 21 31.83 0.59 16.94
CA GLN A 21 30.58 0.03 17.50
C GLN A 21 29.40 1.01 17.49
N GLY A 22 29.56 2.23 16.98
CA GLY A 22 28.45 3.18 16.80
C GLY A 22 28.15 3.37 15.33
N LEU A 23 26.87 3.26 14.94
CA LEU A 23 26.28 3.49 13.60
C LEU A 23 25.96 2.27 12.73
N ALA A 24 25.91 1.05 13.27
CA ALA A 24 25.02 0.07 12.67
C ALA A 24 23.61 0.39 13.17
N ALA A 25 22.85 1.18 12.40
CA ALA A 25 21.40 1.22 12.57
C ALA A 25 20.91 -0.24 12.53
N ASP A 26 20.10 -0.66 13.50
CA ASP A 26 19.60 -2.04 13.54
C ASP A 26 18.97 -2.42 12.19
N LEU A 27 19.07 -3.69 11.77
CA LEU A 27 18.59 -4.13 10.46
C LEU A 27 17.11 -3.78 10.26
N ALA A 28 16.30 -3.84 11.32
CA ALA A 28 14.91 -3.42 11.27
C ALA A 28 14.78 -1.94 10.87
N SER A 29 15.59 -1.06 11.47
CA SER A 29 15.60 0.37 11.14
C SER A 29 16.05 0.65 9.71
N GLN A 30 17.03 -0.09 9.19
CA GLN A 30 17.47 0.04 7.79
C GLN A 30 16.36 -0.39 6.81
N CYS A 31 15.64 -1.46 7.14
CA CYS A 31 14.51 -1.97 6.37
C CYS A 31 13.30 -1.03 6.36
N MET A 32 13.20 -0.11 7.33
CA MET A 32 12.12 0.88 7.41
C MET A 32 12.40 2.18 6.66
N LEU A 33 13.66 2.48 6.30
CA LEU A 33 14.01 3.72 5.58
C LEU A 33 13.33 3.86 4.21
N GLY A 34 12.98 2.75 3.56
CA GLY A 34 12.27 2.74 2.27
C GLY A 34 10.78 2.45 2.38
N VAL A 35 10.23 2.37 3.59
CA VAL A 35 8.82 2.10 3.85
C VAL A 35 8.12 3.43 4.15
N PRO A 36 7.04 3.78 3.45
CA PRO A 36 6.32 5.02 3.70
C PRO A 36 5.69 4.99 5.10
N SER A 37 5.83 6.10 5.82
CA SER A 37 5.15 6.34 7.08
C SER A 37 3.78 6.98 6.86
N TYR A 38 2.88 6.75 7.81
CA TYR A 38 1.61 7.47 7.86
C TYR A 38 1.78 8.74 8.70
N ASP A 39 1.66 9.90 8.07
CA ASP A 39 2.00 11.18 8.71
C ASP A 39 0.78 12.00 9.15
N ARG A 40 -0.43 11.46 8.94
CA ARG A 40 -1.70 12.10 9.32
C ARG A 40 -2.17 11.64 10.71
N PRO A 41 -2.94 12.44 11.46
CA PRO A 41 -3.51 12.00 12.73
C PRO A 41 -4.40 10.78 12.53
N LEU A 42 -4.15 9.70 13.28
CA LEU A 42 -4.97 8.50 13.18
C LEU A 42 -6.36 8.79 13.78
N VAL A 43 -7.37 8.76 12.92
CA VAL A 43 -8.77 8.89 13.33
C VAL A 43 -9.27 7.54 13.80
N GLN A 44 -9.84 7.50 15.01
CA GLN A 44 -10.49 6.32 15.58
C GLN A 44 -12.00 6.45 15.44
N GLY A 45 -12.68 5.34 15.13
CA GLY A 45 -14.13 5.29 14.93
C GLY A 45 -14.49 4.57 13.63
N ASP A 46 -15.80 4.45 13.34
CA ASP A 46 -16.27 3.99 12.03
C ASP A 46 -16.11 5.13 11.02
N THR A 47 -15.37 4.88 9.94
CA THR A 47 -15.20 5.83 8.83
C THR A 47 -16.54 6.25 8.23
N ASN A 48 -17.56 5.40 8.28
CA ASN A 48 -18.89 5.68 7.74
C ASN A 48 -19.60 6.86 8.43
N ASP A 49 -19.30 7.10 9.70
CA ASP A 49 -19.90 8.20 10.48
C ASP A 49 -19.10 9.51 10.36
N LEU A 50 -17.95 9.46 9.69
CA LEU A 50 -17.07 10.62 9.54
C LEU A 50 -17.46 11.46 8.32
N PRO A 51 -17.33 12.79 8.41
CA PRO A 51 -17.64 13.68 7.29
C PRO A 51 -16.71 13.41 6.11
N VAL A 52 -17.28 13.49 4.90
CA VAL A 52 -16.54 13.48 3.64
C VAL A 52 -16.26 14.92 3.25
N THR A 53 -14.99 15.26 3.07
CA THR A 53 -14.55 16.57 2.55
C THR A 53 -14.11 16.41 1.11
N ILE A 54 -14.64 17.24 0.21
CA ILE A 54 -14.31 17.23 -1.22
C ILE A 54 -13.84 18.63 -1.61
N ASN A 55 -12.60 18.74 -2.10
CA ASN A 55 -12.05 19.95 -2.69
C ASN A 55 -11.80 19.70 -4.18
N ALA A 56 -12.20 20.63 -5.05
CA ALA A 56 -11.98 20.57 -6.49
C ALA A 56 -12.06 21.99 -7.10
N ASP A 57 -11.48 22.17 -8.28
CA ASP A 57 -11.55 23.44 -9.01
C ASP A 57 -12.96 23.69 -9.57
N HIS A 58 -13.63 22.62 -10.00
CA HIS A 58 -14.98 22.66 -10.55
C HIS A 58 -15.85 21.54 -9.98
N ALA A 59 -17.13 21.86 -9.78
CA ALA A 59 -18.16 20.90 -9.43
C ALA A 59 -19.39 21.16 -10.32
N LYS A 60 -19.90 20.12 -10.96
CA LYS A 60 -21.10 20.15 -11.78
C LYS A 60 -21.93 18.92 -11.48
N GLY A 61 -23.23 19.09 -11.26
CA GLY A 61 -24.08 17.94 -10.97
C GLY A 61 -25.48 18.34 -10.56
N ASP A 62 -26.37 17.36 -10.61
CA ASP A 62 -27.68 17.42 -10.00
C ASP A 62 -27.60 16.60 -8.70
N TYR A 63 -27.16 17.26 -7.63
CA TYR A 63 -27.02 16.60 -6.33
C TYR A 63 -28.42 16.33 -5.76
N PRO A 64 -28.72 15.10 -5.27
CA PRO A 64 -27.77 14.07 -4.88
C PRO A 64 -27.48 12.96 -5.91
N ASP A 65 -28.08 13.00 -7.10
CA ASP A 65 -28.07 11.87 -8.04
C ASP A 65 -26.73 11.75 -8.79
N ASP A 66 -26.24 12.83 -9.39
CA ASP A 66 -24.98 12.81 -10.14
C ASP A 66 -24.16 14.05 -9.80
N ALA A 67 -22.90 13.87 -9.41
CA ALA A 67 -21.95 14.95 -9.20
C ALA A 67 -20.60 14.64 -9.85
N VAL A 68 -20.08 15.59 -10.61
CA VAL A 68 -18.80 15.51 -11.31
C VAL A 68 -17.90 16.61 -10.77
N PHE A 69 -16.78 16.21 -10.20
CA PHE A 69 -15.72 17.07 -9.69
C PHE A 69 -14.53 16.99 -10.64
N THR A 70 -14.00 18.13 -11.07
CA THR A 70 -12.84 18.18 -11.97
C THR A 70 -11.84 19.23 -11.53
N GLY A 71 -10.57 18.96 -11.83
CA GLY A 71 -9.46 19.84 -11.51
C GLY A 71 -9.00 19.65 -10.07
N SER A 72 -7.83 19.04 -9.91
CA SER A 72 -7.14 18.84 -8.63
C SER A 72 -8.05 18.29 -7.52
N VAL A 73 -8.83 17.25 -7.82
CA VAL A 73 -9.83 16.72 -6.89
C VAL A 73 -9.12 16.06 -5.71
N ASP A 74 -9.49 16.44 -4.48
CA ASP A 74 -8.96 15.90 -3.23
C ASP A 74 -10.12 15.58 -2.29
N ILE A 75 -10.32 14.30 -2.01
CA ILE A 75 -11.38 13.75 -1.18
C ILE A 75 -10.78 13.14 0.07
N MET A 76 -11.29 13.51 1.24
CA MET A 76 -10.84 13.00 2.53
C MET A 76 -12.01 12.50 3.36
N GLN A 77 -11.85 11.31 3.94
CA GLN A 77 -12.79 10.73 4.91
C GLN A 77 -12.02 9.90 5.94
N GLY A 78 -12.00 10.36 7.19
CA GLY A 78 -11.22 9.70 8.25
C GLY A 78 -9.74 9.56 7.88
N ASN A 79 -9.25 8.32 7.82
CA ASN A 79 -7.86 8.03 7.47
C ASN A 79 -7.62 7.93 5.95
N SER A 80 -8.68 7.82 5.16
CA SER A 80 -8.63 7.64 3.71
C SER A 80 -8.57 8.97 2.99
N ARG A 81 -7.73 9.05 1.96
CA ARG A 81 -7.66 10.18 1.02
C ARG A 81 -7.60 9.66 -0.40
N LEU A 82 -8.32 10.33 -1.29
CA LEU A 82 -8.38 10.03 -2.72
C LEU A 82 -8.11 11.32 -3.49
N GLN A 83 -7.14 11.28 -4.38
CA GLN A 83 -6.82 12.37 -5.30
C GLN A 83 -6.94 11.88 -6.75
N ALA A 84 -7.48 12.71 -7.64
CA ALA A 84 -7.62 12.41 -9.06
C ALA A 84 -7.82 13.69 -9.89
N ASP A 85 -7.71 13.57 -11.21
CA ASP A 85 -8.01 14.68 -12.12
C ASP A 85 -9.54 14.93 -12.22
N GLU A 86 -10.32 13.84 -12.17
CA GLU A 86 -11.78 13.85 -12.20
C GLU A 86 -12.36 12.77 -11.29
N VAL A 87 -13.42 13.12 -10.54
CA VAL A 87 -14.20 12.18 -9.75
C VAL A 87 -15.68 12.35 -10.05
N GLN A 88 -16.35 11.25 -10.39
CA GLN A 88 -17.78 11.20 -10.64
C GLN A 88 -18.45 10.40 -9.52
N LEU A 89 -19.43 11.00 -8.87
CA LEU A 89 -20.31 10.36 -7.91
C LEU A 89 -21.64 10.10 -8.60
N HIS A 90 -22.09 8.85 -8.53
CA HIS A 90 -23.40 8.42 -9.01
C HIS A 90 -24.18 7.83 -7.85
N GLN A 91 -25.40 8.30 -7.66
CA GLN A 91 -26.37 7.77 -6.72
C GLN A 91 -27.59 7.32 -7.50
N LYS A 92 -27.93 6.03 -7.37
CA LYS A 92 -29.09 5.45 -8.06
C LYS A 92 -29.97 4.72 -7.07
N GLU A 93 -31.27 5.01 -7.12
CA GLU A 93 -32.25 4.17 -6.43
C GLU A 93 -32.28 2.78 -7.08
N ALA A 94 -32.07 1.74 -6.27
CA ALA A 94 -32.17 0.37 -6.72
C ALA A 94 -33.53 -0.21 -6.27
N PRO A 95 -34.33 -0.80 -7.18
CA PRO A 95 -35.60 -1.42 -6.82
C PRO A 95 -35.40 -2.47 -5.72
N GLY A 96 -36.07 -2.28 -4.58
CA GLY A 96 -36.02 -3.22 -3.45
C GLY A 96 -34.87 -3.02 -2.46
N GLN A 97 -34.05 -1.97 -2.59
CA GLN A 97 -33.09 -1.61 -1.54
C GLN A 97 -33.57 -0.37 -0.75
N PRO A 98 -33.42 -0.37 0.60
CA PRO A 98 -33.82 0.75 1.43
C PRO A 98 -32.89 1.96 1.29
N GLU A 99 -31.65 1.75 0.85
CA GLU A 99 -30.66 2.79 0.63
C GLU A 99 -30.30 2.90 -0.86
N PRO A 100 -30.05 4.12 -1.37
CA PRO A 100 -29.58 4.28 -2.73
C PRO A 100 -28.17 3.71 -2.89
N VAL A 101 -27.89 3.15 -4.06
CA VAL A 101 -26.56 2.65 -4.41
C VAL A 101 -25.70 3.83 -4.80
N ARG A 102 -24.57 4.00 -4.11
CA ARG A 102 -23.60 5.07 -4.32
C ARG A 102 -22.32 4.49 -4.90
N THR A 103 -21.97 4.92 -6.10
CA THR A 103 -20.73 4.55 -6.78
C THR A 103 -19.90 5.77 -7.10
N VAL A 104 -18.59 5.61 -7.00
CA VAL A 104 -17.60 6.64 -7.32
C VAL A 104 -16.70 6.11 -8.43
N ASP A 105 -16.53 6.90 -9.49
CA ASP A 105 -15.55 6.69 -10.54
C ASP A 105 -14.46 7.76 -10.43
N ALA A 106 -13.20 7.36 -10.35
CA ALA A 106 -12.04 8.25 -10.32
C ALA A 106 -11.24 8.07 -11.61
N LEU A 107 -10.96 9.16 -12.32
CA LEU A 107 -10.34 9.17 -13.63
C LEU A 107 -9.13 10.12 -13.65
N GLY A 108 -8.01 9.63 -14.17
CA GLY A 108 -6.79 10.40 -14.33
C GLY A 108 -6.02 10.56 -13.02
N ASN A 109 -4.73 10.19 -13.04
CA ASN A 109 -3.79 10.33 -11.92
C ASN A 109 -4.36 9.90 -10.55
N VAL A 110 -5.11 8.79 -10.52
CA VAL A 110 -5.78 8.33 -9.31
C VAL A 110 -4.74 7.92 -8.27
N HIS A 111 -4.81 8.54 -7.09
CA HIS A 111 -3.97 8.28 -5.95
C HIS A 111 -4.85 8.10 -4.72
N TYR A 112 -4.89 6.89 -4.19
CA TYR A 112 -5.54 6.60 -2.93
C TYR A 112 -4.49 6.31 -1.86
N ASP A 113 -4.64 6.89 -0.67
CA ASP A 113 -3.76 6.59 0.45
C ASP A 113 -4.52 6.55 1.78
N ASP A 114 -4.23 5.52 2.57
CA ASP A 114 -4.66 5.38 3.96
C ASP A 114 -3.50 4.95 4.87
N ASN A 115 -3.82 4.54 6.09
CA ASN A 115 -2.84 4.10 7.08
C ASN A 115 -2.27 2.69 6.83
N GLN A 116 -2.72 1.99 5.79
CA GLN A 116 -2.34 0.63 5.45
C GLN A 116 -1.69 0.51 4.07
N VAL A 117 -2.17 1.28 3.09
CA VAL A 117 -1.77 1.14 1.69
C VAL A 117 -1.87 2.46 0.93
N ILE A 118 -0.95 2.61 -0.03
CA ILE A 118 -0.98 3.61 -1.10
C ILE A 118 -1.28 2.85 -2.39
N LEU A 119 -2.28 3.31 -3.15
CA LEU A 119 -2.66 2.79 -4.46
C LEU A 119 -2.57 3.91 -5.49
N LYS A 120 -2.02 3.60 -6.66
CA LYS A 120 -1.96 4.54 -7.79
C LYS A 120 -2.41 3.85 -9.06
N GLY A 121 -3.05 4.59 -9.94
CA GLY A 121 -3.45 4.08 -11.25
C GLY A 121 -4.14 5.12 -12.14
N PRO A 122 -4.38 4.81 -13.41
CA PRO A 122 -5.13 5.68 -14.33
C PRO A 122 -6.62 5.77 -14.01
N LYS A 123 -7.21 4.73 -13.38
CA LYS A 123 -8.65 4.65 -13.10
C LYS A 123 -8.92 3.92 -11.79
N GLY A 124 -9.88 4.44 -11.03
CA GLY A 124 -10.43 3.82 -9.84
C GLY A 124 -11.96 3.76 -9.90
N TRP A 125 -12.55 2.82 -9.17
CA TRP A 125 -13.98 2.72 -8.95
C TRP A 125 -14.25 2.22 -7.53
N ALA A 126 -15.29 2.72 -6.89
CA ALA A 126 -15.71 2.27 -5.57
C ALA A 126 -17.23 2.20 -5.45
N ASN A 127 -17.73 1.21 -4.73
CA ASN A 127 -19.09 1.19 -4.20
C ASN A 127 -19.04 1.55 -2.73
N LEU A 128 -19.66 2.67 -2.35
CA LEU A 128 -19.60 3.19 -0.99
C LEU A 128 -20.47 2.40 -0.01
N ASN A 129 -21.48 1.67 -0.49
CA ASN A 129 -22.32 0.82 0.36
C ASN A 129 -21.59 -0.48 0.73
N THR A 130 -20.93 -1.14 -0.23
CA THR A 130 -20.27 -2.45 -0.01
C THR A 130 -18.79 -2.33 0.35
N LYS A 131 -18.20 -1.14 0.21
CA LYS A 131 -16.75 -0.88 0.30
C LYS A 131 -15.93 -1.61 -0.76
N ASP A 132 -16.58 -2.14 -1.80
CA ASP A 132 -15.86 -2.78 -2.90
C ASP A 132 -15.15 -1.72 -3.74
N THR A 133 -13.87 -1.95 -4.02
CA THR A 133 -13.06 -1.01 -4.81
C THR A 133 -12.35 -1.74 -5.94
N ASN A 134 -12.12 -1.03 -7.04
CA ASN A 134 -11.34 -1.47 -8.20
C ASN A 134 -10.32 -0.39 -8.56
N VAL A 135 -9.10 -0.79 -8.89
CA VAL A 135 -8.08 0.09 -9.49
C VAL A 135 -7.47 -0.65 -10.67
N TRP A 136 -7.51 -0.03 -11.85
CA TRP A 136 -6.99 -0.61 -13.08
C TRP A 136 -5.56 -0.17 -13.32
N GLU A 137 -4.73 -1.06 -13.88
CA GLU A 137 -3.33 -0.83 -14.26
C GLU A 137 -2.52 -0.11 -13.19
N GLY A 138 -2.71 -0.52 -11.93
CA GLY A 138 -2.21 0.21 -10.79
C GLY A 138 -1.02 -0.43 -10.09
N ASP A 139 -0.30 0.40 -9.36
CA ASP A 139 0.72 0.01 -8.39
C ASP A 139 0.21 0.20 -6.96
N TYR A 140 0.73 -0.60 -6.05
CA TYR A 140 0.43 -0.51 -4.62
C TYR A 140 1.69 -0.59 -3.79
N GLN A 141 1.68 0.10 -2.65
CA GLN A 141 2.72 0.06 -1.65
C GLN A 141 2.11 0.07 -0.24
N MET A 142 2.53 -0.86 0.61
CA MET A 142 2.09 -0.93 1.99
C MET A 142 2.69 0.23 2.80
N VAL A 143 1.92 0.73 3.76
CA VAL A 143 2.30 1.80 4.69
C VAL A 143 2.66 1.19 6.04
N GLY A 144 3.76 1.63 6.65
CA GLY A 144 4.26 1.12 7.93
C GLY A 144 4.84 -0.30 7.91
N ARG A 145 4.82 -0.98 6.76
CA ARG A 145 5.45 -2.30 6.56
C ARG A 145 5.93 -2.48 5.12
N GLN A 146 6.86 -3.42 4.93
CA GLN A 146 7.33 -3.78 3.60
C GLN A 146 6.24 -4.49 2.79
N GLY A 147 6.21 -4.22 1.49
CA GLY A 147 5.28 -4.84 0.55
C GLY A 147 4.89 -3.86 -0.54
N ARG A 148 5.12 -4.25 -1.79
CA ARG A 148 4.70 -3.48 -2.96
C ARG A 148 4.45 -4.39 -4.15
N GLY A 149 3.77 -3.87 -5.15
CA GLY A 149 3.55 -4.58 -6.39
C GLY A 149 2.75 -3.76 -7.37
N LYS A 150 2.30 -4.46 -8.42
CA LYS A 150 1.45 -3.92 -9.47
C LYS A 150 0.52 -5.01 -9.98
N ALA A 151 -0.62 -4.63 -10.53
CA ALA A 151 -1.57 -5.54 -11.14
C ALA A 151 -2.35 -4.84 -12.27
N ASP A 152 -2.87 -5.62 -13.21
CA ASP A 152 -3.74 -5.09 -14.26
C ASP A 152 -5.10 -4.67 -13.68
N LEU A 153 -5.57 -5.37 -12.65
CA LEU A 153 -6.75 -5.00 -11.87
C LEU A 153 -6.55 -5.38 -10.39
N MET A 154 -6.66 -4.39 -9.52
CA MET A 154 -6.67 -4.56 -8.06
C MET A 154 -8.09 -4.39 -7.55
N LYS A 155 -8.52 -5.27 -6.65
CA LYS A 155 -9.88 -5.30 -6.09
C LYS A 155 -9.83 -5.42 -4.57
N GLN A 156 -10.66 -4.67 -3.86
CA GLN A 156 -11.05 -5.00 -2.49
C GLN A 156 -12.47 -5.54 -2.47
N ARG A 157 -12.71 -6.63 -1.75
CA ARG A 157 -14.02 -7.28 -1.61
C ARG A 157 -14.32 -7.70 -0.19
N GLY A 158 -15.60 -7.81 0.12
CA GLY A 158 -16.08 -8.31 1.42
C GLY A 158 -15.65 -7.39 2.55
N GLU A 159 -16.04 -6.12 2.47
CA GLU A 159 -15.72 -5.11 3.48
C GLU A 159 -14.21 -4.95 3.76
N ASN A 160 -13.41 -4.91 2.69
CA ASN A 160 -11.95 -4.84 2.74
C ASN A 160 -11.23 -6.08 3.31
N ARG A 161 -11.89 -7.24 3.44
CA ARG A 161 -11.25 -8.49 3.87
C ARG A 161 -10.34 -9.07 2.77
N TYR A 162 -10.84 -9.14 1.54
CA TYR A 162 -10.14 -9.78 0.43
C TYR A 162 -9.50 -8.75 -0.48
N THR A 163 -8.19 -8.86 -0.66
CA THR A 163 -7.45 -8.13 -1.68
C THR A 163 -7.18 -9.07 -2.85
N ILE A 164 -7.72 -8.77 -4.03
CA ILE A 164 -7.58 -9.61 -5.22
C ILE A 164 -6.79 -8.83 -6.28
N LEU A 165 -5.76 -9.45 -6.85
CA LEU A 165 -4.91 -8.87 -7.89
C LEU A 165 -4.96 -9.76 -9.13
N ASP A 166 -5.54 -9.26 -10.21
CA ASP A 166 -5.55 -9.94 -11.51
C ASP A 166 -4.27 -9.57 -12.26
N ASN A 167 -3.56 -10.58 -12.75
CA ASN A 167 -2.20 -10.46 -13.31
C ASN A 167 -1.25 -9.71 -12.36
N GLY A 168 -1.39 -9.98 -11.05
CA GLY A 168 -0.67 -9.28 -10.00
C GLY A 168 0.77 -9.71 -9.82
N SER A 169 1.53 -8.82 -9.17
CA SER A 169 2.86 -9.09 -8.65
C SER A 169 2.99 -8.60 -7.21
N PHE A 170 3.91 -9.21 -6.47
CA PHE A 170 4.23 -8.86 -5.09
C PHE A 170 5.73 -9.02 -4.82
N THR A 171 6.30 -8.10 -4.04
CA THR A 171 7.62 -8.21 -3.45
C THR A 171 7.67 -7.48 -2.10
N SER A 172 8.45 -8.00 -1.15
CA SER A 172 8.79 -7.25 0.07
C SER A 172 10.06 -6.40 -0.09
N CYS A 173 10.72 -6.46 -1.24
CA CYS A 173 11.89 -5.65 -1.49
C CYS A 173 11.53 -4.16 -1.47
N LEU A 174 12.41 -3.34 -0.89
CA LEU A 174 12.26 -1.89 -0.93
C LEU A 174 12.24 -1.35 -2.38
N PRO A 175 11.66 -0.16 -2.60
CA PRO A 175 11.76 0.53 -3.88
C PRO A 175 13.23 0.63 -4.35
N GLY A 176 13.48 0.33 -5.63
CA GLY A 176 14.83 0.30 -6.20
C GLY A 176 15.56 -1.05 -6.11
N SER A 177 14.99 -2.05 -5.43
CA SER A 177 15.54 -3.41 -5.37
C SER A 177 14.54 -4.44 -5.91
N ASP A 178 14.96 -5.23 -6.89
CA ASP A 178 14.15 -6.31 -7.50
C ASP A 178 14.79 -7.70 -7.32
N THR A 179 15.40 -7.93 -6.16
CA THR A 179 16.07 -9.19 -5.80
C THR A 179 15.15 -10.40 -5.93
N TRP A 180 13.87 -10.24 -5.59
CA TRP A 180 12.86 -11.29 -5.79
C TRP A 180 11.47 -10.70 -6.00
N SER A 181 10.59 -11.46 -6.65
CA SER A 181 9.15 -11.17 -6.72
C SER A 181 8.33 -12.44 -6.96
N VAL A 182 7.04 -12.39 -6.62
CA VAL A 182 6.05 -13.39 -7.07
C VAL A 182 5.10 -12.73 -8.05
N VAL A 183 4.75 -13.45 -9.12
CA VAL A 183 3.74 -13.04 -10.10
C VAL A 183 2.71 -14.14 -10.22
N GLY A 184 1.43 -13.80 -10.28
CA GLY A 184 0.33 -14.75 -10.51
C GLY A 184 -0.62 -14.24 -11.58
N SER A 185 -1.42 -15.12 -12.17
CA SER A 185 -2.58 -14.69 -12.96
C SER A 185 -3.69 -14.15 -12.06
N GLU A 186 -3.78 -14.66 -10.84
CA GLU A 186 -4.70 -14.20 -9.81
C GLU A 186 -4.01 -14.38 -8.45
N ILE A 187 -4.00 -13.32 -7.65
CA ILE A 187 -3.48 -13.32 -6.27
C ILE A 187 -4.61 -12.90 -5.36
N ILE A 188 -4.99 -13.75 -4.41
CA ILE A 188 -6.02 -13.45 -3.42
C ILE A 188 -5.35 -13.42 -2.05
N HIS A 189 -5.41 -12.29 -1.37
CA HIS A 189 -4.97 -12.15 0.00
C HIS A 189 -6.18 -12.01 0.93
N ASP A 190 -6.36 -12.98 1.81
CA ASP A 190 -7.33 -12.93 2.90
C ASP A 190 -6.66 -12.37 4.16
N ARG A 191 -7.12 -11.20 4.59
CA ARG A 191 -6.57 -10.50 5.76
C ARG A 191 -6.89 -11.19 7.08
N GLU A 192 -8.01 -11.90 7.18
CA GLU A 192 -8.41 -12.58 8.42
C GLU A 192 -7.62 -13.88 8.61
N GLU A 193 -7.53 -14.69 7.55
CA GLU A 193 -6.78 -15.96 7.56
C GLU A 193 -5.25 -15.75 7.42
N GLN A 194 -4.83 -14.53 7.10
CA GLN A 194 -3.43 -14.13 6.88
C GLN A 194 -2.73 -15.00 5.83
N VAL A 195 -3.43 -15.30 4.74
CA VAL A 195 -2.96 -16.17 3.67
C VAL A 195 -3.11 -15.50 2.32
N ALA A 196 -2.11 -15.68 1.47
CA ALA A 196 -2.14 -15.28 0.07
C ALA A 196 -2.14 -16.53 -0.81
N GLU A 197 -3.20 -16.70 -1.60
CA GLU A 197 -3.31 -17.72 -2.62
C GLU A 197 -2.92 -17.14 -3.98
N ILE A 198 -2.12 -17.88 -4.73
CA ILE A 198 -1.49 -17.41 -5.96
C ILE A 198 -1.69 -18.46 -7.03
N TRP A 199 -2.51 -18.14 -8.02
CA TRP A 199 -2.76 -18.98 -9.18
C TRP A 199 -1.74 -18.72 -10.28
N ASN A 200 -1.27 -19.79 -10.91
CA ASN A 200 -0.18 -19.79 -11.90
C ASN A 200 1.05 -19.03 -11.39
N ALA A 201 1.40 -19.29 -10.13
CA ALA A 201 2.47 -18.63 -9.41
C ALA A 201 3.81 -18.79 -10.13
N ARG A 202 4.51 -17.66 -10.28
CA ARG A 202 5.87 -17.58 -10.80
C ARG A 202 6.74 -16.85 -9.78
N PHE A 203 7.54 -17.59 -9.03
CA PHE A 203 8.53 -17.03 -8.11
C PHE A 203 9.79 -16.67 -8.88
N LYS A 204 10.18 -15.40 -8.88
CA LYS A 204 11.33 -14.85 -9.60
C LYS A 204 12.45 -14.48 -8.62
N VAL A 205 13.68 -14.87 -8.93
CA VAL A 205 14.89 -14.42 -8.24
C VAL A 205 15.76 -13.64 -9.23
N GLY A 206 15.81 -12.33 -9.03
CA GLY A 206 16.33 -11.39 -10.01
C GLY A 206 15.70 -11.59 -11.40
N PRO A 207 16.40 -11.21 -12.47
CA PRO A 207 15.87 -11.32 -13.83
C PRO A 207 16.01 -12.72 -14.45
N TYR A 208 16.70 -13.67 -13.80
CA TYR A 208 17.20 -14.89 -14.47
C TYR A 208 16.49 -16.19 -14.08
N ARG A 209 15.97 -16.31 -12.86
CA ARG A 209 15.46 -17.60 -12.36
C ARG A 209 13.98 -17.48 -12.03
N SER A 210 13.17 -18.38 -12.59
CA SER A 210 11.74 -18.49 -12.29
C SER A 210 11.34 -19.92 -11.93
N PHE A 211 10.62 -20.09 -10.83
CA PHE A 211 9.96 -21.33 -10.47
C PHE A 211 8.46 -21.18 -10.67
N ILE A 212 7.81 -22.20 -11.23
CA ILE A 212 6.40 -22.14 -11.62
C ILE A 212 5.61 -23.18 -10.81
N ALA A 213 4.46 -22.76 -10.27
CA ALA A 213 3.51 -23.64 -9.62
C ALA A 213 2.08 -23.32 -10.10
N PRO A 214 1.22 -24.32 -10.35
CA PRO A 214 -0.18 -24.07 -10.72
C PRO A 214 -0.96 -23.30 -9.65
N ILE A 215 -0.73 -23.64 -8.38
CA ILE A 215 -1.24 -22.94 -7.22
C ILE A 215 -0.15 -22.90 -6.14
N CYS A 216 -0.05 -21.76 -5.46
CA CYS A 216 0.83 -21.59 -4.29
C CYS A 216 0.03 -20.88 -3.18
N SER A 217 0.17 -21.35 -1.95
CA SER A 217 -0.39 -20.70 -0.77
C SER A 217 0.77 -20.22 0.11
N CYS A 218 0.81 -18.93 0.37
CA CYS A 218 1.82 -18.27 1.19
C CYS A 218 1.15 -17.70 2.45
N ARG A 219 1.54 -18.20 3.62
CA ARG A 219 1.06 -17.63 4.88
C ARG A 219 1.92 -16.43 5.26
N TRP A 220 1.27 -15.30 5.53
CA TRP A 220 1.93 -14.12 6.04
C TRP A 220 2.18 -14.30 7.53
N VAL A 221 3.44 -14.52 7.92
CA VAL A 221 3.83 -14.46 9.33
C VAL A 221 3.96 -12.98 9.70
N THR A 222 2.91 -12.40 10.26
CA THR A 222 2.90 -11.01 10.78
C THR A 222 3.69 -10.87 12.09
N ASN A 223 4.20 -11.98 12.67
CA ASN A 223 5.06 -11.96 13.84
C ASN A 223 6.53 -11.73 13.48
N VAL A 224 6.87 -10.50 13.09
CA VAL A 224 8.08 -9.89 13.64
C VAL A 224 7.56 -8.89 14.65
N ALA A 225 7.37 -9.37 15.88
CA ALA A 225 7.12 -8.50 17.01
C ALA A 225 8.18 -7.40 16.95
N LEU A 226 7.72 -6.14 16.89
CA LEU A 226 8.45 -5.03 17.49
C LEU A 226 8.66 -5.46 18.95
N VAL A 227 9.84 -6.02 19.21
CA VAL A 227 10.34 -6.14 20.58
C VAL A 227 10.51 -4.70 21.06
N SER A 228 9.63 -4.33 21.97
CA SER A 228 9.69 -3.13 22.82
C SER A 228 11.07 -2.87 23.39
#